data_AF-A0A3T0N7K4-F1
#
_entry.id   AF-A0A3T0N7K4-F1
#
_cell.length_a   1.000
_cell.length_b   1.000
_cell.length_c   1.000
_cell.angle_alpha   90.00
_cell.angle_beta   90.00
_cell.angle_gamma   90.00
#
_symmetry.space_group_name_H-M   'P 1'
#
loop_
_entity.id
_entity.type
_entity.pdbx_description
1 polymer ?
#
loop_
_entity_poly.entity_id
_entity_poly.type
_entity_poly.pdbx_seq_one_letter_code
_entity_poly.pdbx_strand_id
1 'polypeptide(L)' 'MKKLVLAAALAAAASTASAGGYSEPVVEPVVIVEEAGSSSNGILLPLLMLVIVGAAVASS' A
#
# COMPACT_ATOMS: atom_id res chain seq x y z
N MET A 1 -14.36 15.34 20.27
CA MET A 1 -15.29 15.03 19.16
C MET A 1 -14.74 15.35 17.77
N LYS A 2 -13.99 16.44 17.57
CA LYS A 2 -13.39 16.80 16.25
C LYS A 2 -12.36 15.80 15.72
N LYS A 3 -11.60 15.16 16.63
CA LYS A 3 -10.51 14.23 16.28
C LYS A 3 -11.00 12.90 15.70
N LEU A 4 -12.20 12.44 16.09
CA LEU A 4 -12.78 11.21 15.55
C LEU A 4 -13.31 11.39 14.13
N VAL A 5 -13.84 12.59 13.83
CA VAL A 5 -14.30 12.95 12.48
C VAL A 5 -13.13 12.92 11.49
N LEU A 6 -11.97 13.46 11.89
CA LEU A 6 -10.77 13.45 11.05
C LEU A 6 -10.20 12.04 10.84
N ALA A 7 -10.18 11.23 11.91
CA ALA A 7 -9.75 9.84 11.82
C ALA A 7 -10.69 9.01 10.90
N ALA A 8 -12.00 9.22 11.00
CA ALA A 8 -12.98 8.55 10.15
C ALA A 8 -12.84 8.98 8.68
N ALA A 9 -12.59 10.26 8.42
CA ALA A 9 -12.35 10.76 7.06
C ALA A 9 -11.10 10.14 6.42
N LEU A 10 -10.01 10.00 7.19
CA LEU A 10 -8.79 9.36 6.71
C LEU A 10 -8.97 7.85 6.46
N ALA A 11 -9.68 7.16 7.36
CA ALA A 11 -9.97 5.73 7.19
C ALA A 11 -10.86 5.46 5.97
N ALA A 12 -11.86 6.32 5.73
CA ALA A 12 -12.72 6.24 4.56
C ALA A 12 -11.93 6.47 3.25
N ALA A 13 -11.00 7.43 3.24
CA ALA A 13 -10.15 7.71 2.09
C ALA A 13 -9.17 6.56 1.76
N ALA A 14 -8.69 5.84 2.78
CA ALA A 14 -7.78 4.70 2.59
C ALA A 14 -8.46 3.42 2.06
N SER A 15 -9.80 3.34 2.13
CA SER A 15 -10.56 2.13 1.79
C SER A 15 -10.53 1.75 0.30
N THR A 16 -9.96 2.60 -0.57
CA THR A 16 -9.83 2.33 -2.02
C THR A 16 -8.56 1.54 -2.38
N ALA A 17 -7.64 1.31 -1.44
CA ALA A 17 -6.41 0.52 -1.65
C ALA A 17 -6.66 -1.00 -1.52
N SER A 18 -7.73 -1.52 -2.12
CA SER A 18 -8.01 -2.96 -2.17
C SER A 18 -7.41 -3.55 -3.45
N ALA A 19 -6.48 -4.50 -3.30
CA ALA A 19 -5.99 -5.30 -4.41
C ALA A 19 -7.16 -6.13 -4.98
N GLY A 20 -7.69 -5.71 -6.13
CA GLY A 20 -8.79 -6.37 -6.80
C GLY A 20 -8.54 -7.86 -7.04
N GLY A 21 -9.60 -8.66 -6.99
CA GLY A 21 -9.53 -10.13 -7.07
C GLY A 21 -8.78 -10.64 -8.30
N TYR A 22 -7.95 -11.65 -8.08
CA TYR A 22 -7.20 -12.35 -9.11
C TYR A 22 -8.17 -13.14 -9.99
N SER A 23 -8.39 -12.68 -11.22
CA SER A 23 -9.06 -13.46 -12.26
C SER A 23 -7.99 -14.20 -13.06
N GLU A 24 -8.06 -15.52 -13.10
CA GLU A 24 -7.10 -16.35 -13.84
C GLU A 24 -7.18 -16.05 -15.35
N PRO A 25 -6.13 -15.48 -15.96
CA PRO A 25 -6.08 -15.28 -17.39
C PRO A 25 -5.83 -16.64 -18.06
N VAL A 26 -6.64 -17.00 -19.06
CA VAL A 26 -6.39 -18.21 -19.86
C VAL A 26 -5.18 -17.91 -20.77
N VAL A 27 -4.03 -18.53 -20.48
CA VAL A 27 -2.76 -18.32 -21.17
C VAL A 27 -2.30 -19.64 -21.80
N GLU A 28 -2.10 -19.67 -23.11
CA GLU A 28 -1.41 -20.75 -23.83
C GLU A 28 0.02 -20.91 -23.26
N PRO A 29 0.65 -22.11 -23.26
CA PRO A 29 1.92 -22.33 -22.55
C PRO A 29 3.08 -21.58 -23.21
N VAL A 30 3.18 -20.29 -22.91
CA VAL A 30 4.38 -19.48 -23.13
C VAL A 30 5.40 -19.96 -22.10
N VAL A 31 6.65 -20.16 -22.52
CA VAL A 31 7.76 -20.39 -21.60
C VAL A 31 7.93 -19.10 -20.77
N ILE A 32 7.19 -19.01 -19.67
CA ILE A 32 7.23 -17.89 -18.75
C ILE A 32 8.54 -18.05 -17.98
N VAL A 33 9.52 -17.22 -18.30
CA VAL A 33 10.59 -16.94 -17.34
C VAL A 33 9.87 -16.32 -16.16
N GLU A 34 9.69 -17.09 -15.09
CA GLU A 34 9.14 -16.61 -13.83
C GLU A 34 10.09 -15.55 -13.28
N GLU A 35 9.90 -14.29 -13.70
CA GLU A 35 10.45 -13.12 -13.03
C GLU A 35 9.83 -13.10 -11.64
N ALA A 36 10.48 -13.78 -10.70
CA ALA A 36 10.09 -13.84 -9.31
C ALA A 36 10.25 -12.44 -8.69
N GLY A 37 9.24 -11.60 -8.88
CA GLY A 37 9.16 -10.28 -8.27
C GLY A 37 8.79 -10.41 -6.80
N SER A 38 9.65 -9.92 -5.91
CA SER A 38 9.33 -9.81 -4.49
C SER A 38 8.17 -8.84 -4.29
N SER A 39 7.12 -9.27 -3.56
CA SER A 39 6.00 -8.40 -3.14
C SER A 39 6.44 -7.21 -2.29
N SER A 40 7.70 -7.21 -1.82
CA SER A 40 8.32 -6.16 -1.02
C SER A 40 9.03 -5.08 -1.84
N ASN A 41 9.01 -5.14 -3.19
CA ASN A 41 9.72 -4.16 -4.04
C ASN A 41 9.28 -2.70 -3.79
N GLY A 42 8.09 -2.48 -3.22
CA GLY A 42 7.59 -1.15 -2.86
C GLY A 42 7.84 -0.72 -1.41
N ILE A 43 8.52 -1.51 -0.57
CA ILE A 43 8.61 -1.27 0.90
C ILE A 43 9.33 0.04 1.26
N LEU A 44 10.18 0.57 0.38
CA LEU A 44 10.92 1.81 0.62
C LEU A 44 9.99 3.03 0.79
N LEU A 45 8.91 3.10 0.01
CA LEU A 45 7.97 4.23 0.05
C LEU A 45 7.22 4.34 1.40
N PRO A 46 6.59 3.27 1.95
CA PRO A 46 5.95 3.32 3.26
C PRO A 46 6.94 3.52 4.41
N LEU A 47 8.16 2.97 4.32
CA LEU A 47 9.20 3.22 5.33
C LEU A 47 9.62 4.70 5.37
N LEU A 48 9.83 5.31 4.20
CA LEU A 48 10.14 6.75 4.11
C LEU A 48 9.00 7.60 4.69
N MET A 49 7.75 7.25 4.37
CA MET A 49 6.59 7.93 4.92
C MET A 49 6.53 7.84 6.45
N LEU A 50 6.83 6.66 7.03
CA LEU A 50 6.91 6.46 8.48
C LEU A 50 7.99 7.34 9.12
N VAL A 51 9.17 7.44 8.50
CA VAL A 51 10.27 8.28 8.99
C VAL A 51 9.88 9.76 9.02
N ILE A 52 9.26 10.26 7.93
CA ILE A 52 8.82 11.66 7.83
C ILE A 52 7.79 11.97 8.92
N VAL A 53 6.79 11.09 9.10
CA VAL A 53 5.77 11.25 10.14
C VAL A 53 6.43 11.25 11.52
N GLY A 54 7.28 10.28 11.81
CA GLY A 54 7.99 10.19 13.10
C GLY A 54 8.83 11.43 13.40
N ALA A 55 9.55 11.96 12.41
CA ALA A 55 10.32 13.19 12.55
C ALA A 55 9.44 14.41 12.83
N ALA A 56 8.29 14.51 12.15
CA ALA A 56 7.33 15.60 12.37
C ALA A 56 6.72 15.56 13.79
N VAL A 57 6.45 14.37 14.34
CA VAL A 57 5.96 14.24 15.72
C VAL A 57 7.05 14.56 16.74
N ALA A 58 8.30 14.12 16.49
CA ALA A 58 9.43 14.33 17.40
C ALA A 58 9.93 15.78 17.44
N SER A 59 9.61 16.60 16.43
CA SER A 59 10.01 18.00 16.33
C SER A 59 8.96 19.00 16.87
N SER A 60 7.85 18.51 17.43
CA SER A 60 6.79 19.31 18.07
C SER A 60 6.89 19.29 19.59
#